data_AF-A0A178LVW3-F1
#
_entry.id   AF-A0A178LVW3-F1
#
_cell.length_a   1.000
_cell.length_b   1.000
_cell.length_c   1.000
_cell.angle_alpha   90.00
_cell.angle_beta   90.00
_cell.angle_gamma   90.00
#
_symmetry.space_group_name_H-M   'P 1'
#
loop_
_entity.id
_entity.type
_entity.pdbx_description
1 polymer ?
#
loop_
_entity_poly.entity_id
_entity_poly.type
_entity_poly.pdbx_seq_one_letter_code
_entity_poly.pdbx_strand_id
1 'polypeptide(L)'
;MSDLSKKPAVTESLGEATSLGRQAPSSNAIKIWAAVGGVALTYTLYVFVRWVTGPFFEPVAGGPSEPPMYMKIPLIANSVVLWVGLPFALWFFIIRPWVQERRITLDGMLLVSMGLMMFQDPMLNYYSTWCTYNAWLWNRGSWAPHIPGWVAHEEPGHTVPEPLLTNIPGYMYGVLLLTIVGCAIMRKIKNRWPEISNLRLILVTYAIAFVFDFVMEALIMLPIGFYSYPGAIQSLSFNAGTYYQWPIYEGLMWGGVQAALCCLRFFTDDRGRTVVERGLDGIRGGVIKQQFVRFLAIFGGVSACFFLFYNVPATWLGMHADPWPEDVQKRSYFNPGICGEGTDRPCPNPDLPLPTKHSGYINHDGKLVLPDGVEFPSVVPIQRAND
;
A
#
# COMPACT_ATOMS: atom_id res chain seq x y z
N MET A 1 -54.71 59.79 32.07
CA MET A 1 -54.33 59.18 30.78
C MET A 1 -52.88 59.50 30.50
N SER A 2 -51.99 58.53 30.71
CA SER A 2 -50.94 58.12 29.76
C SER A 2 -49.94 57.25 30.52
N ASP A 3 -50.03 55.95 30.28
CA ASP A 3 -49.17 54.88 30.79
C ASP A 3 -47.77 54.95 30.19
N LEU A 4 -46.74 54.93 31.03
CA LEU A 4 -45.36 54.61 30.64
C LEU A 4 -44.96 53.30 31.33
N SER A 5 -45.01 52.23 30.53
CA SER A 5 -44.69 50.85 30.87
C SER A 5 -43.24 50.69 31.36
N LYS A 6 -43.05 50.26 32.61
CA LYS A 6 -41.78 49.74 33.13
C LYS A 6 -41.68 48.24 32.79
N LYS A 7 -40.79 47.88 31.87
CA LYS A 7 -40.36 46.48 31.68
C LYS A 7 -39.35 46.10 32.78
N PRO A 8 -39.45 44.94 33.44
CA PRO A 8 -38.38 44.43 34.28
C PRO A 8 -37.30 43.82 33.38
N ALA A 9 -36.04 44.19 33.63
CA ALA A 9 -34.89 43.50 33.07
C ALA A 9 -34.84 42.07 33.64
N VAL A 10 -35.07 41.08 32.78
CA VAL A 10 -34.84 39.68 33.10
C VAL A 10 -33.35 39.44 32.90
N THR A 11 -32.58 39.45 33.99
CA THR A 11 -31.22 38.90 34.01
C THR A 11 -31.32 37.39 33.96
N GLU A 12 -31.11 36.80 32.78
CA GLU A 12 -30.90 35.37 32.63
C GLU A 12 -29.66 34.95 33.41
N SER A 13 -29.84 33.88 34.19
CA SER A 13 -28.81 33.25 35.00
C SER A 13 -27.67 32.75 34.12
N LEU A 14 -26.44 33.21 34.42
CA LEU A 14 -25.16 32.76 33.87
C LEU A 14 -24.81 31.27 34.17
N GLY A 15 -25.81 30.44 34.47
CA GLY A 15 -25.64 29.02 34.84
C GLY A 15 -25.82 28.02 33.71
N GLU A 16 -26.51 28.37 32.61
CA GLU A 16 -26.79 27.42 31.52
C GLU A 16 -25.75 27.42 30.39
N ALA A 17 -24.89 28.45 30.30
CA ALA A 17 -23.88 28.57 29.25
C ALA A 17 -22.65 27.66 29.43
N THR A 18 -22.50 26.98 30.58
CA THR A 18 -21.31 26.18 30.93
C THR A 18 -21.47 24.67 30.74
N SER A 19 -22.64 24.18 30.29
CA SER A 19 -22.89 22.74 30.13
C SER A 19 -22.72 22.21 28.69
N LEU A 20 -22.37 23.05 27.72
CA LEU A 20 -22.09 22.63 26.33
C LEU A 20 -20.64 22.18 26.09
N GLY A 21 -19.93 21.80 27.15
CA GLY A 21 -18.81 20.86 27.04
C GLY A 21 -19.37 19.47 26.77
N ARG A 22 -19.87 19.22 25.55
CA ARG A 22 -20.27 17.88 25.10
C ARG A 22 -19.01 17.01 25.14
N GLN A 23 -18.77 16.37 26.29
CA GLN A 23 -17.83 15.27 26.40
C GLN A 23 -18.27 14.28 25.33
N ALA A 24 -17.52 14.26 24.22
CA ALA A 24 -17.77 13.31 23.15
C ALA A 24 -17.84 11.91 23.79
N PRO A 25 -18.85 11.09 23.46
CA PRO A 25 -18.99 9.77 24.05
C PRO A 25 -17.66 9.04 23.95
N SER A 26 -17.29 8.31 25.02
CA SER A 26 -16.03 7.57 25.08
C SER A 26 -15.93 6.64 23.86
N SER A 27 -15.21 7.07 22.83
CA SER A 27 -15.08 6.31 21.60
C SER A 27 -14.12 5.16 21.86
N ASN A 28 -14.57 3.93 21.65
CA ASN A 28 -13.69 2.76 21.65
C ASN A 28 -12.86 2.65 20.36
N ALA A 29 -12.97 3.61 19.44
CA ALA A 29 -12.27 3.60 18.15
C ALA A 29 -10.77 3.36 18.32
N ILE A 30 -10.10 4.07 19.23
CA ILE A 30 -8.66 3.89 19.43
C ILE A 30 -8.29 2.47 19.84
N LYS A 31 -9.11 1.79 20.65
CA LYS A 31 -8.83 0.40 21.06
C LYS A 31 -8.97 -0.56 19.88
N ILE A 32 -9.98 -0.36 19.04
CA ILE A 32 -10.21 -1.16 17.83
C ILE A 32 -9.06 -0.96 16.85
N TRP A 33 -8.74 0.29 16.52
CA TRP A 33 -7.66 0.60 15.59
C TRP A 33 -6.29 0.20 16.11
N ALA A 34 -6.02 0.33 17.41
CA ALA A 34 -4.79 -0.17 18.02
C ALA A 34 -4.71 -1.69 17.99
N ALA A 35 -5.83 -2.41 18.11
CA ALA A 35 -5.87 -3.86 17.93
C ALA A 35 -5.57 -4.24 16.46
N VAL A 36 -6.20 -3.56 15.49
CA VAL A 36 -5.93 -3.75 14.06
C VAL A 36 -4.46 -3.48 13.76
N GLY A 37 -3.91 -2.37 14.24
CA GLY A 37 -2.48 -2.05 14.07
C GLY A 37 -1.56 -3.01 14.80
N GLY A 38 -1.96 -3.55 15.95
CA GLY A 38 -1.22 -4.59 16.66
C GLY A 38 -1.17 -5.90 15.88
N VAL A 39 -2.28 -6.31 15.26
CA VAL A 39 -2.33 -7.47 14.36
C VAL A 39 -1.47 -7.23 13.13
N ALA A 40 -1.63 -6.07 12.47
CA ALA A 40 -0.82 -5.69 11.31
C ALA A 40 0.67 -5.66 11.64
N LEU A 41 1.05 -5.13 12.80
CA LEU A 41 2.46 -5.04 13.21
C LEU A 41 3.04 -6.42 13.51
N THR A 42 2.27 -7.28 14.19
CA THR A 42 2.67 -8.66 14.46
C THR A 42 2.85 -9.43 13.15
N TYR A 43 1.94 -9.23 12.19
CA TYR A 43 2.05 -9.80 10.85
C TYR A 43 3.29 -9.29 10.11
N THR A 44 3.52 -7.97 10.07
CA THR A 44 4.72 -7.38 9.45
C THR A 44 6.00 -7.94 10.07
N LEU A 45 6.08 -8.04 11.40
CA LEU A 45 7.24 -8.61 12.09
C LEU A 45 7.41 -10.10 11.78
N TYR A 46 6.33 -10.88 11.73
CA TYR A 46 6.36 -12.29 11.37
C TYR A 46 6.95 -12.50 9.97
N VAL A 47 6.41 -11.79 8.99
CA VAL A 47 6.83 -11.89 7.58
C VAL A 47 8.27 -11.41 7.41
N PHE A 48 8.63 -10.28 8.04
CA PHE A 48 10.00 -9.76 8.01
C PHE A 48 11.02 -10.75 8.59
N VAL A 49 10.76 -11.30 9.78
CA VAL A 49 11.65 -12.27 10.43
C VAL A 49 11.76 -13.54 9.60
N ARG A 50 10.64 -14.06 9.08
CA ARG A 50 10.62 -15.27 8.23
C ARG A 50 11.40 -15.09 6.94
N TRP A 51 11.31 -13.92 6.32
CA TRP A 51 12.06 -13.61 5.12
C TRP A 51 13.56 -13.53 5.41
N VAL A 52 14.00 -12.67 6.33
CA VAL A 52 15.44 -12.48 6.63
C VAL A 52 16.13 -13.76 7.13
N THR A 53 15.38 -14.65 7.79
CA THR A 53 15.90 -15.96 8.25
C THR A 53 15.64 -17.11 7.29
N GLY A 54 14.90 -16.87 6.21
CA GLY A 54 14.46 -17.87 5.25
C GLY A 54 15.31 -17.92 3.98
N PRO A 55 15.03 -18.89 3.09
CA PRO A 55 15.80 -19.07 1.85
C PRO A 55 15.55 -17.94 0.83
N PHE A 56 14.44 -17.21 0.95
CA PHE A 56 14.06 -16.14 0.02
C PHE A 56 14.81 -14.81 0.26
N PHE A 57 15.65 -14.71 1.30
CA PHE A 57 16.52 -13.55 1.51
C PHE A 57 17.81 -13.65 0.68
N GLU A 58 17.66 -13.67 -0.64
CA GLU A 58 18.77 -13.71 -1.56
C GLU A 58 18.58 -12.74 -2.72
N PRO A 59 19.67 -12.24 -3.34
CA PRO A 59 19.56 -11.33 -4.47
C PRO A 59 18.91 -12.03 -5.67
N VAL A 60 17.89 -11.40 -6.25
CA VAL A 60 17.30 -11.81 -7.53
C VAL A 60 18.06 -11.10 -8.65
N ALA A 61 18.66 -11.88 -9.55
CA ALA A 61 19.45 -11.36 -10.66
C ALA A 61 18.56 -10.91 -11.82
N GLY A 62 18.85 -9.76 -12.42
CA GLY A 62 18.10 -9.24 -13.58
C GLY A 62 18.39 -9.94 -14.92
N GLY A 63 19.03 -11.11 -14.91
CA GLY A 63 19.29 -11.92 -16.08
C GLY A 63 20.29 -11.32 -17.09
N PRO A 64 20.36 -11.90 -18.31
CA PRO A 64 21.39 -11.57 -19.30
C PRO A 64 21.20 -10.21 -20.00
N SER A 65 20.00 -9.65 -20.01
CA SER A 65 19.74 -8.35 -20.63
C SER A 65 20.03 -7.22 -19.64
N GLU A 66 20.87 -6.25 -20.00
CA GLU A 66 21.05 -5.06 -19.18
C GLU A 66 20.02 -3.97 -19.51
N PRO A 67 19.52 -3.23 -18.50
CA PRO A 67 18.73 -2.05 -18.77
C PRO A 67 19.52 -1.00 -19.55
N PRO A 68 18.91 -0.31 -20.53
CA PRO A 68 19.56 0.77 -21.25
C PRO A 68 19.89 1.96 -20.33
N MET A 69 20.85 2.80 -20.76
CA MET A 69 21.34 3.92 -19.94
C MET A 69 20.25 4.94 -19.55
N TYR A 70 19.25 5.15 -20.40
CA TYR A 70 18.13 6.06 -20.08
C TYR A 70 17.26 5.55 -18.93
N MET A 71 17.29 4.24 -18.62
CA MET A 71 16.67 3.67 -17.42
C MET A 71 17.63 3.77 -16.24
N LYS A 72 18.87 3.29 -16.40
CA LYS A 72 19.87 3.24 -15.32
C LYS A 72 20.08 4.58 -14.62
N ILE A 73 20.18 5.68 -15.37
CA ILE A 73 20.45 7.01 -14.78
C ILE A 73 19.32 7.46 -13.84
N PRO A 74 18.03 7.52 -14.27
CA PRO A 74 16.92 7.79 -13.37
C PRO A 74 16.81 6.82 -12.19
N LEU A 75 17.05 5.52 -12.39
CA LEU A 75 16.98 4.52 -11.32
C LEU A 75 18.02 4.78 -10.22
N ILE A 76 19.26 5.10 -10.60
CA ILE A 76 20.31 5.49 -9.64
C ILE A 76 19.96 6.81 -8.97
N ALA A 77 19.56 7.82 -9.75
CA ALA A 77 19.22 9.13 -9.22
C ALA A 77 18.10 9.04 -8.18
N ASN A 78 17.04 8.27 -8.48
CA ASN A 78 15.95 8.01 -7.54
C ASN A 78 16.47 7.34 -6.26
N SER A 79 17.27 6.27 -6.39
CA SER A 79 17.85 5.57 -5.24
C SER A 79 18.70 6.51 -4.36
N VAL A 80 19.55 7.34 -4.96
CA VAL A 80 20.41 8.30 -4.25
C VAL A 80 19.56 9.36 -3.54
N VAL A 81 18.58 9.95 -4.23
CA VAL A 81 17.69 10.96 -3.65
C VAL A 81 16.92 10.38 -2.47
N LEU A 82 16.40 9.16 -2.61
CA LEU A 82 15.64 8.48 -1.56
C LEU A 82 16.50 8.17 -0.33
N TRP A 83 17.74 7.70 -0.52
CA TRP A 83 18.63 7.40 0.60
C TRP A 83 19.20 8.64 1.28
N VAL A 84 19.53 9.68 0.54
CA VAL A 84 20.01 10.95 1.12
C VAL A 84 18.86 11.70 1.80
N GLY A 85 17.66 11.61 1.23
CA GLY A 85 16.44 12.20 1.80
C GLY A 85 16.00 11.52 3.09
N LEU A 86 16.26 10.23 3.27
CA LEU A 86 15.80 9.47 4.43
C LEU A 86 16.35 10.00 5.78
N PRO A 87 17.66 10.23 5.98
CA PRO A 87 18.17 10.88 7.19
C PRO A 87 17.55 12.25 7.46
N PHE A 88 17.32 13.04 6.40
CA PHE A 88 16.68 14.35 6.52
C PHE A 88 15.22 14.23 6.97
N ALA A 89 14.47 13.28 6.41
CA ALA A 89 13.09 12.99 6.80
C ALA A 89 13.02 12.49 8.26
N LEU A 90 13.89 11.56 8.66
CA LEU A 90 13.99 11.08 10.04
C LEU A 90 14.34 12.23 11.00
N TRP A 91 15.29 13.09 10.62
CA TRP A 91 15.65 14.25 11.42
C TRP A 91 14.48 15.22 11.57
N PHE A 92 13.81 15.58 10.48
CA PHE A 92 12.76 16.59 10.48
C PHE A 92 11.46 16.12 11.15
N PHE A 93 11.03 14.88 10.90
CA PHE A 93 9.74 14.37 11.37
C PHE A 93 9.81 13.63 12.70
N ILE A 94 10.96 13.04 13.06
CA ILE A 94 11.12 12.27 14.31
C ILE A 94 12.07 12.97 15.29
N ILE A 95 13.33 13.16 14.92
CA ILE A 95 14.38 13.56 15.88
C ILE A 95 14.16 15.00 16.36
N ARG A 96 13.95 15.96 15.45
CA ARG A 96 13.75 17.37 15.81
C ARG A 96 12.52 17.57 16.70
N PRO A 97 11.32 17.04 16.38
CA PRO A 97 10.17 17.16 17.28
C PRO A 97 10.36 16.42 18.60
N TRP A 98 11.07 15.29 18.60
CA TRP A 98 11.41 14.59 19.85
C TRP A 98 12.28 15.45 20.76
N VAL A 99 13.31 16.10 20.21
CA VAL A 99 14.23 16.95 20.99
C VAL A 99 13.53 18.24 21.45
N GLN A 100 12.72 18.86 20.60
CA GLN A 100 12.09 20.16 20.88
C GLN A 100 10.83 20.03 21.74
N GLU A 101 9.97 19.05 21.46
CA GLU A 101 8.64 18.92 22.05
C GLU A 101 8.48 17.71 22.97
N ARG A 102 9.50 16.82 23.05
CA ARG A 102 9.49 15.56 23.82
C ARG A 102 8.29 14.65 23.49
N ARG A 103 7.80 14.73 22.25
CA ARG A 103 6.69 13.91 21.73
C ARG A 103 6.91 13.55 20.26
N ILE A 104 6.34 12.42 19.84
CA ILE A 104 6.27 12.06 18.42
C ILE A 104 5.03 12.74 17.82
N THR A 105 5.23 13.49 16.74
CA THR A 105 4.15 14.16 16.01
C THR A 105 3.34 13.16 15.19
N LEU A 106 2.15 13.59 14.72
CA LEU A 106 1.35 12.78 13.80
C LEU A 106 2.16 12.42 12.54
N ASP A 107 2.89 13.39 11.97
CA ASP A 107 3.72 13.16 10.77
C ASP A 107 4.86 12.16 11.03
N GLY A 108 5.49 12.20 12.20
CA GLY A 108 6.49 11.20 12.60
C GLY A 108 5.89 9.79 12.73
N MET A 109 4.67 9.67 13.27
CA MET A 109 3.96 8.38 13.34
C MET A 109 3.53 7.89 11.95
N LEU A 110 3.07 8.79 11.08
CA LEU A 110 2.72 8.47 9.69
C LEU A 110 3.95 8.02 8.89
N LEU A 111 5.11 8.67 9.07
CA LEU A 111 6.37 8.28 8.43
C LEU A 111 6.70 6.81 8.69
N VAL A 112 6.67 6.39 9.97
CA VAL A 112 6.95 5.01 10.36
C VAL A 112 5.84 4.07 9.89
N SER A 113 4.58 4.50 10.01
CA SER A 113 3.42 3.69 9.61
C SER A 113 3.41 3.38 8.12
N MET A 114 3.72 4.36 7.27
CA MET A 114 3.79 4.19 5.81
C MET A 114 5.02 3.35 5.41
N GLY A 115 6.14 3.44 6.13
CA GLY A 115 7.26 2.52 5.93
C GLY A 115 6.92 1.06 6.21
N LEU A 116 6.21 0.80 7.30
CA LEU A 116 5.78 -0.56 7.65
C LEU A 116 4.67 -1.07 6.71
N MET A 117 3.86 -0.16 6.15
CA MET A 117 2.83 -0.47 5.16
C MET A 117 3.41 -1.13 3.90
N MET A 118 4.65 -0.81 3.52
CA MET A 118 5.37 -1.43 2.38
C MET A 118 5.37 -2.97 2.45
N PHE A 119 5.36 -3.58 3.65
CA PHE A 119 5.31 -5.05 3.77
C PHE A 119 4.03 -5.68 3.20
N GLN A 120 3.02 -4.87 2.89
CA GLN A 120 1.82 -5.31 2.20
C GLN A 120 1.94 -5.21 0.68
N ASP A 121 2.94 -4.52 0.13
CA ASP A 121 3.09 -4.27 -1.31
C ASP A 121 3.04 -5.57 -2.15
N PRO A 122 3.76 -6.66 -1.79
CA PRO A 122 3.71 -7.87 -2.58
C PRO A 122 2.33 -8.52 -2.65
N MET A 123 1.37 -8.17 -1.79
CA MET A 123 0.03 -8.74 -1.84
C MET A 123 -0.67 -8.51 -3.18
N LEU A 124 -0.27 -7.52 -3.97
CA LEU A 124 -0.77 -7.33 -5.33
C LEU A 124 -0.47 -8.55 -6.24
N ASN A 125 0.56 -9.34 -5.92
CA ASN A 125 1.00 -10.54 -6.65
C ASN A 125 0.47 -11.87 -6.07
N TYR A 126 -0.53 -11.83 -5.18
CA TYR A 126 -0.95 -13.00 -4.37
C TYR A 126 -1.32 -14.26 -5.19
N TYR A 127 -2.01 -14.07 -6.32
CA TYR A 127 -2.48 -15.15 -7.19
C TYR A 127 -1.58 -15.40 -8.40
N SER A 128 -1.05 -14.33 -8.96
CA SER A 128 -0.20 -14.29 -10.14
C SER A 128 0.62 -13.02 -10.07
N THR A 129 1.78 -13.01 -10.72
CA THR A 129 2.62 -11.82 -10.79
C THR A 129 1.95 -10.77 -11.68
N TRP A 130 1.31 -9.80 -11.03
CA TRP A 130 0.61 -8.67 -11.61
C TRP A 130 1.54 -7.47 -11.85
N CYS A 131 2.43 -7.17 -10.90
CA CYS A 131 3.48 -6.16 -11.00
C CYS A 131 4.85 -6.75 -10.66
N THR A 132 5.89 -6.31 -11.37
CA THR A 132 7.27 -6.73 -11.15
C THR A 132 8.19 -5.52 -11.21
N TYR A 133 9.09 -5.42 -10.22
CA TYR A 133 10.11 -4.38 -10.19
C TYR A 133 11.29 -4.71 -11.09
N ASN A 134 12.07 -3.68 -11.43
CA ASN A 134 13.31 -3.87 -12.16
C ASN A 134 14.35 -4.55 -11.26
N ALA A 135 14.69 -5.80 -11.58
CA ALA A 135 15.66 -6.64 -10.86
C ALA A 135 17.09 -6.05 -10.84
N TRP A 136 17.37 -5.05 -11.68
CA TRP A 136 18.64 -4.31 -11.64
C TRP A 136 18.78 -3.44 -10.38
N LEU A 137 17.66 -3.02 -9.78
CA LEU A 137 17.67 -2.31 -8.49
C LEU A 137 18.15 -3.24 -7.38
N TRP A 138 18.79 -2.65 -6.37
CA TRP A 138 19.26 -3.42 -5.22
C TRP A 138 18.09 -4.07 -4.48
N ASN A 139 18.09 -5.40 -4.43
CA ASN A 139 17.03 -6.22 -3.86
C ASN A 139 17.61 -7.42 -3.07
N ARG A 140 16.72 -8.07 -2.30
CA ARG A 140 16.98 -9.32 -1.56
C ARG A 140 15.76 -10.25 -1.68
N GLY A 141 15.28 -10.42 -2.92
CA GLY A 141 14.09 -11.20 -3.21
C GLY A 141 12.83 -10.57 -2.62
N SER A 142 11.85 -11.41 -2.29
CA SER A 142 10.59 -11.00 -1.69
C SER A 142 10.24 -11.85 -0.46
N TRP A 143 9.45 -11.27 0.43
CA TRP A 143 8.84 -11.97 1.56
C TRP A 143 7.47 -12.57 1.23
N ALA A 144 6.98 -12.37 0.00
CA ALA A 144 5.70 -12.84 -0.52
C ALA A 144 5.36 -14.31 -0.18
N PRO A 145 6.28 -15.29 -0.29
CA PRO A 145 5.95 -16.70 -0.03
C PRO A 145 5.57 -17.00 1.43
N HIS A 146 5.96 -16.11 2.35
CA HIS A 146 5.64 -16.20 3.78
C HIS A 146 4.29 -15.57 4.13
N ILE A 147 3.63 -14.92 3.18
CA ILE A 147 2.27 -14.41 3.36
C ILE A 147 1.32 -15.61 3.48
N PRO A 148 0.48 -15.69 4.52
CA PRO A 148 -0.47 -16.78 4.69
C PRO A 148 -1.36 -16.98 3.46
N GLY A 149 -1.42 -18.22 2.99
CA GLY A 149 -2.23 -18.62 1.83
C GLY A 149 -1.68 -18.19 0.47
N TRP A 150 -0.47 -17.62 0.38
CA TRP A 150 0.16 -17.22 -0.88
C TRP A 150 0.00 -18.30 -1.96
N VAL A 151 -0.51 -17.91 -3.13
CA VAL A 151 -0.91 -18.84 -4.19
C VAL A 151 0.10 -18.84 -5.34
N ALA A 152 0.59 -17.66 -5.73
CA ALA A 152 1.53 -17.50 -6.82
C ALA A 152 2.79 -18.35 -6.59
N HIS A 153 3.35 -18.84 -7.70
CA HIS A 153 4.57 -19.60 -7.65
C HIS A 153 5.78 -18.70 -7.41
N GLU A 154 6.64 -19.09 -6.47
CA GLU A 154 7.89 -18.40 -6.17
C GLU A 154 8.98 -19.39 -5.80
N GLU A 155 10.15 -19.22 -6.38
CA GLU A 155 11.36 -19.98 -6.07
C GLU A 155 12.45 -19.04 -5.54
N PRO A 156 13.28 -19.47 -4.58
CA PRO A 156 14.41 -18.69 -4.12
C PRO A 156 15.28 -18.22 -5.32
N GLY A 157 15.59 -16.92 -5.36
CA GLY A 157 16.37 -16.31 -6.44
C GLY A 157 15.57 -15.97 -7.71
N HIS A 158 14.32 -16.44 -7.79
CA HIS A 158 13.39 -16.26 -8.91
C HIS A 158 12.02 -15.72 -8.43
N THR A 159 12.05 -14.79 -7.48
CA THR A 159 10.87 -14.07 -6.99
C THR A 159 10.75 -12.69 -7.62
N VAL A 160 9.63 -12.00 -7.38
CA VAL A 160 9.56 -10.56 -7.65
C VAL A 160 10.64 -9.83 -6.84
N PRO A 161 11.49 -9.00 -7.44
CA PRO A 161 12.64 -8.40 -6.78
C PRO A 161 12.25 -7.12 -6.02
N GLU A 162 12.00 -7.18 -4.71
CA GLU A 162 11.62 -5.98 -3.95
C GLU A 162 12.80 -4.99 -3.83
N PRO A 163 12.71 -3.77 -4.41
CA PRO A 163 13.82 -2.82 -4.41
C PRO A 163 13.83 -2.05 -3.08
N LEU A 164 14.38 -2.68 -2.05
CA LEU A 164 14.37 -2.19 -0.66
C LEU A 164 14.94 -0.78 -0.51
N LEU A 165 15.95 -0.44 -1.31
CA LEU A 165 16.59 0.88 -1.26
C LEU A 165 15.65 1.99 -1.73
N THR A 166 14.63 1.69 -2.51
CA THR A 166 13.72 2.69 -3.05
C THR A 166 12.34 2.57 -2.42
N ASN A 167 11.83 1.35 -2.24
CA ASN A 167 10.50 1.12 -1.69
C ASN A 167 10.42 1.60 -0.24
N ILE A 168 11.37 1.24 0.64
CA ILE A 168 11.32 1.67 2.04
C ILE A 168 11.26 3.21 2.18
N PRO A 169 12.23 3.98 1.67
CA PRO A 169 12.18 5.43 1.77
C PRO A 169 11.03 6.06 0.96
N GLY A 170 10.71 5.51 -0.22
CA GLY A 170 9.61 5.98 -1.07
C GLY A 170 8.25 5.88 -0.38
N TYR A 171 7.96 4.74 0.24
CA TYR A 171 6.77 4.54 1.06
C TYR A 171 6.81 5.38 2.34
N MET A 172 7.94 5.39 3.07
CA MET A 172 8.06 6.12 4.33
C MET A 172 7.80 7.62 4.16
N TYR A 173 8.61 8.29 3.35
CA TYR A 173 8.58 9.75 3.26
C TYR A 173 8.01 10.24 1.93
N GLY A 174 8.16 9.51 0.83
CA GLY A 174 7.57 9.90 -0.46
C GLY A 174 6.04 10.00 -0.38
N VAL A 175 5.39 8.91 0.04
CA VAL A 175 3.93 8.88 0.26
C VAL A 175 3.50 9.90 1.32
N LEU A 176 4.29 10.09 2.39
CA LEU A 176 4.00 11.10 3.40
C LEU A 176 4.04 12.52 2.82
N LEU A 177 5.06 12.86 2.03
CA LEU A 177 5.19 14.17 1.40
C LEU A 177 4.05 14.41 0.41
N LEU A 178 3.69 13.42 -0.40
CA LEU A 178 2.51 13.49 -1.27
C LEU A 178 1.23 13.70 -0.45
N THR A 179 1.13 13.08 0.71
CA THR A 179 -0.01 13.25 1.63
C THR A 179 -0.05 14.66 2.22
N ILE A 180 1.10 15.21 2.59
CA ILE A 180 1.23 16.59 3.09
C ILE A 180 0.83 17.60 2.01
N VAL A 181 1.29 17.39 0.78
CA VAL A 181 0.95 18.21 -0.40
C VAL A 181 -0.55 18.08 -0.70
N GLY A 182 -1.10 16.87 -0.71
CA GLY A 182 -2.54 16.64 -0.87
C GLY A 182 -3.37 17.37 0.18
N CYS A 183 -2.95 17.33 1.45
CA CYS A 183 -3.58 18.11 2.52
C CYS A 183 -3.47 19.63 2.29
N ALA A 184 -2.36 20.11 1.73
CA ALA A 184 -2.20 21.54 1.39
C ALA A 184 -3.13 21.95 0.23
N ILE A 185 -3.30 21.08 -0.77
CA ILE A 185 -4.26 21.26 -1.86
C ILE A 185 -5.68 21.29 -1.30
N MET A 186 -6.05 20.35 -0.42
CA MET A 186 -7.35 20.34 0.26
C MET A 186 -7.61 21.65 1.03
N ARG A 187 -6.61 22.17 1.75
CA ARG A 187 -6.70 23.47 2.45
C ARG A 187 -6.94 24.60 1.46
N LYS A 188 -6.22 24.63 0.34
CA LYS A 188 -6.35 25.66 -0.70
C LYS A 188 -7.73 25.63 -1.36
N ILE A 189 -8.26 24.44 -1.64
CA ILE A 189 -9.61 24.23 -2.18
C ILE A 189 -10.66 24.75 -1.18
N LYS A 190 -10.55 24.38 0.10
CA LYS A 190 -11.49 24.82 1.14
C LYS A 190 -11.42 26.33 1.39
N ASN A 191 -10.25 26.94 1.31
CA ASN A 191 -10.09 28.40 1.41
C ASN A 191 -10.71 29.13 0.22
N ARG A 192 -10.72 28.51 -0.97
CA ARG A 192 -11.36 29.08 -2.17
C ARG A 192 -12.88 28.86 -2.18
N TRP A 193 -13.33 27.71 -1.69
CA TRP A 193 -14.74 27.33 -1.60
C TRP A 193 -15.07 26.83 -0.19
N PRO A 194 -15.36 27.74 0.77
CA PRO A 194 -15.61 27.37 2.16
C PRO A 194 -16.81 26.44 2.34
N GLU A 195 -17.83 26.58 1.48
CA GLU A 195 -19.07 25.80 1.47
C GLU A 195 -18.92 24.41 0.81
N ILE A 196 -17.71 24.00 0.41
CA ILE A 196 -17.50 22.68 -0.17
C ILE A 196 -17.75 21.59 0.90
N SER A 197 -18.68 20.69 0.62
CA SER A 197 -18.91 19.52 1.48
C SER A 197 -17.65 18.64 1.57
N ASN A 198 -17.44 17.98 2.70
CA ASN A 198 -16.32 17.03 2.86
C ASN A 198 -16.27 15.98 1.75
N LEU A 199 -17.42 15.41 1.34
CA LEU A 199 -17.46 14.42 0.26
C LEU A 199 -16.91 14.97 -1.06
N ARG A 200 -17.36 16.16 -1.49
CA ARG A 200 -16.83 16.81 -2.70
C ARG A 200 -15.34 17.10 -2.59
N LEU A 201 -14.85 17.52 -1.42
CA LEU A 201 -13.42 17.75 -1.19
C LEU A 201 -12.61 16.46 -1.36
N ILE A 202 -13.12 15.34 -0.84
CA ILE A 202 -12.49 14.01 -0.98
C ILE A 202 -12.48 13.58 -2.44
N LEU A 203 -13.60 13.69 -3.16
CA LEU A 203 -13.70 13.31 -4.57
C LEU A 203 -12.77 14.13 -5.47
N VAL A 204 -12.65 15.44 -5.23
CA VAL A 204 -11.70 16.29 -5.96
C VAL A 204 -10.26 15.89 -5.64
N THR A 205 -9.95 15.59 -4.38
CA THR A 205 -8.61 15.14 -3.97
C THR A 205 -8.26 13.80 -4.62
N TYR A 206 -9.21 12.87 -4.67
CA TYR A 206 -9.08 11.59 -5.36
C TYR A 206 -8.82 11.79 -6.86
N ALA A 207 -9.58 12.64 -7.54
CA ALA A 207 -9.37 12.94 -8.96
C ALA A 207 -7.99 13.58 -9.22
N ILE A 208 -7.53 14.48 -8.34
CA ILE A 208 -6.19 15.07 -8.44
C ILE A 208 -5.11 14.01 -8.22
N ALA A 209 -5.29 13.12 -7.23
CA ALA A 209 -4.36 12.02 -6.96
C ALA A 209 -4.26 11.07 -8.16
N PHE A 210 -5.39 10.69 -8.76
CA PHE A 210 -5.43 9.88 -9.98
C PHE A 210 -4.67 10.53 -11.15
N VAL A 211 -4.87 11.82 -11.42
CA VAL A 211 -4.17 12.51 -12.52
C VAL A 211 -2.68 12.64 -12.22
N PHE A 212 -2.33 12.93 -10.97
CA PHE A 212 -0.94 13.00 -10.54
C PHE A 212 -0.25 11.64 -10.71
N ASP A 213 -0.93 10.57 -10.32
CA ASP A 213 -0.45 9.20 -10.47
C ASP A 213 -0.22 8.85 -11.94
N PHE A 214 -1.18 9.14 -12.84
CA PHE A 214 -0.97 8.98 -14.28
C PHE A 214 0.29 9.71 -14.79
N VAL A 215 0.52 10.96 -14.36
CA VAL A 215 1.71 11.72 -14.80
C VAL A 215 2.99 11.14 -14.22
N MET A 216 3.01 10.80 -12.94
CA MET A 216 4.20 10.30 -12.25
C MET A 216 4.52 8.87 -12.67
N GLU A 217 3.53 8.00 -12.67
CA GLU A 217 3.68 6.57 -12.91
C GLU A 217 3.70 6.26 -14.41
N ALA A 218 2.61 6.56 -15.12
CA ALA A 218 2.44 6.18 -16.52
C ALA A 218 3.40 6.90 -17.47
N LEU A 219 3.70 8.18 -17.20
CA LEU A 219 4.55 8.98 -18.09
C LEU A 219 6.01 9.04 -17.68
N ILE A 220 6.35 8.73 -16.42
CA ILE A 220 7.73 8.83 -15.92
C ILE A 220 8.23 7.48 -15.39
N MET A 221 7.65 6.91 -14.34
CA MET A 221 8.22 5.73 -13.65
C MET A 221 8.20 4.45 -14.50
N LEU A 222 7.11 4.21 -15.23
CA LEU A 222 7.01 3.06 -16.13
C LEU A 222 7.95 3.20 -17.35
N PRO A 223 8.00 4.34 -18.08
CA PRO A 223 8.96 4.53 -19.18
C PRO A 223 10.44 4.52 -18.78
N ILE A 224 10.81 4.99 -17.57
CA ILE A 224 12.19 4.84 -17.07
C ILE A 224 12.48 3.43 -16.56
N GLY A 225 11.48 2.54 -16.58
CA GLY A 225 11.61 1.13 -16.25
C GLY A 225 11.84 0.85 -14.77
N PHE A 226 11.15 1.57 -13.87
CA PHE A 226 11.22 1.34 -12.43
C PHE A 226 10.50 0.04 -12.02
N TYR A 227 9.32 -0.20 -12.58
CA TYR A 227 8.60 -1.49 -12.56
C TYR A 227 7.80 -1.65 -13.85
N SER A 228 7.11 -2.78 -13.99
CA SER A 228 6.20 -3.10 -15.07
C SER A 228 4.98 -3.85 -14.53
N TYR A 229 3.82 -3.69 -15.18
CA TYR A 229 2.60 -4.44 -14.87
C TYR A 229 2.33 -5.54 -15.91
N PRO A 230 3.07 -6.65 -15.91
CA PRO A 230 2.92 -7.67 -16.95
C PRO A 230 1.55 -8.38 -16.90
N GLY A 231 0.93 -8.49 -15.73
CA GLY A 231 -0.40 -9.10 -15.58
C GLY A 231 -1.57 -8.12 -15.76
N ALA A 232 -1.33 -6.91 -16.28
CA ALA A 232 -2.39 -5.92 -16.45
C ALA A 232 -3.44 -6.34 -17.49
N ILE A 233 -4.70 -6.01 -17.25
CA ILE A 233 -5.78 -6.13 -18.24
C ILE A 233 -5.51 -5.11 -19.34
N GLN A 234 -5.11 -5.58 -20.51
CA GLN A 234 -4.63 -4.76 -21.62
C GLN A 234 -5.71 -3.81 -22.13
N SER A 235 -6.98 -4.24 -22.17
CA SER A 235 -8.11 -3.40 -22.62
C SER A 235 -8.39 -2.20 -21.70
N LEU A 236 -7.91 -2.24 -20.46
CA LEU A 236 -8.07 -1.17 -19.46
C LEU A 236 -6.73 -0.49 -19.15
N SER A 237 -5.75 -0.62 -20.04
CA SER A 237 -4.40 -0.10 -19.86
C SER A 237 -4.01 0.92 -20.93
N PHE A 238 -3.29 1.95 -20.50
CA PHE A 238 -2.57 2.85 -21.39
C PHE A 238 -1.29 2.15 -21.89
N ASN A 239 -0.94 2.30 -23.18
CA ASN A 239 0.18 1.60 -23.84
C ASN A 239 0.17 0.08 -23.66
N ALA A 240 -1.01 -0.53 -23.75
CA ALA A 240 -1.20 -1.97 -23.64
C ALA A 240 -0.21 -2.78 -24.50
N GLY A 241 0.30 -3.88 -23.95
CA GLY A 241 1.25 -4.76 -24.65
C GLY A 241 2.70 -4.27 -24.66
N THR A 242 3.01 -3.15 -23.99
CA THR A 242 4.38 -2.66 -23.82
C THR A 242 4.88 -2.87 -22.39
N TYR A 243 6.19 -2.80 -22.17
CA TYR A 243 6.74 -2.89 -20.80
C TYR A 243 6.29 -1.75 -19.88
N TYR A 244 5.85 -0.62 -20.44
CA TYR A 244 5.42 0.57 -19.71
C TYR A 244 3.90 0.75 -19.78
N GLN A 245 3.17 -0.36 -19.94
CA GLN A 245 1.71 -0.33 -19.87
C GLN A 245 1.26 0.07 -18.47
N TRP A 246 0.28 0.98 -18.41
CA TRP A 246 -0.26 1.49 -17.16
C TRP A 246 -1.75 1.14 -17.04
N PRO A 247 -2.13 0.23 -16.14
CA PRO A 247 -3.52 -0.09 -15.90
C PRO A 247 -4.25 1.10 -15.30
N ILE A 248 -5.33 1.58 -15.92
CA ILE A 248 -6.09 2.74 -15.43
C ILE A 248 -6.63 2.49 -14.01
N TYR A 249 -6.96 1.24 -13.72
CA TYR A 249 -7.42 0.83 -12.40
C TYR A 249 -6.33 0.90 -11.33
N GLU A 250 -5.04 0.87 -11.69
CA GLU A 250 -3.95 1.14 -10.74
C GLU A 250 -4.05 2.56 -10.21
N GLY A 251 -4.19 3.55 -11.09
CA GLY A 251 -4.39 4.93 -10.65
C GLY A 251 -5.66 5.14 -9.83
N LEU A 252 -6.71 4.34 -10.06
CA LEU A 252 -7.90 4.36 -9.21
C LEU A 252 -7.61 3.81 -7.81
N MET A 253 -6.88 2.69 -7.70
CA MET A 253 -6.50 2.08 -6.43
C MET A 253 -5.54 2.99 -5.65
N TRP A 254 -4.44 3.44 -6.28
CA TRP A 254 -3.48 4.36 -5.67
C TRP A 254 -4.07 5.72 -5.35
N GLY A 255 -4.90 6.29 -6.24
CA GLY A 255 -5.67 7.49 -5.96
C GLY A 255 -6.57 7.33 -4.74
N GLY A 256 -7.15 6.15 -4.55
CA GLY A 256 -7.97 5.77 -3.40
C GLY A 256 -7.19 5.75 -2.10
N VAL A 257 -6.04 5.06 -2.09
CA VAL A 257 -5.09 5.05 -0.97
C VAL A 257 -4.69 6.48 -0.62
N GLN A 258 -4.24 7.25 -1.61
CA GLN A 258 -3.71 8.58 -1.39
C GLN A 258 -4.79 9.54 -0.86
N ALA A 259 -6.01 9.47 -1.41
CA ALA A 259 -7.15 10.22 -0.89
C ALA A 259 -7.49 9.82 0.55
N ALA A 260 -7.49 8.52 0.87
CA ALA A 260 -7.78 8.03 2.21
C ALA A 260 -6.72 8.47 3.23
N LEU A 261 -5.43 8.43 2.88
CA LEU A 261 -4.33 8.93 3.72
C LEU A 261 -4.43 10.45 3.91
N CYS A 262 -4.78 11.19 2.86
CA CYS A 262 -5.05 12.63 2.97
C CYS A 262 -6.23 12.89 3.91
N CYS A 263 -7.31 12.13 3.82
CA CYS A 263 -8.46 12.25 4.73
C CYS A 263 -8.05 11.98 6.18
N LEU A 264 -7.30 10.90 6.41
CA LEU A 264 -6.82 10.51 7.73
C LEU A 264 -6.00 11.65 8.37
N ARG A 265 -5.11 12.28 7.58
CA ARG A 265 -4.26 13.38 8.04
C ARG A 265 -4.96 14.74 8.11
N PHE A 266 -5.91 15.02 7.23
CA PHE A 266 -6.56 16.34 7.07
C PHE A 266 -7.72 16.54 8.05
N PHE A 267 -8.56 15.53 8.25
CA PHE A 267 -9.74 15.63 9.11
C PHE A 267 -9.36 15.29 10.57
N THR A 268 -8.74 16.27 11.23
CA THR A 268 -8.39 16.19 12.65
C THR A 268 -9.38 16.92 13.53
N ASP A 269 -9.43 16.54 14.82
CA ASP A 269 -10.16 17.30 15.85
C ASP A 269 -9.41 18.59 16.26
N ASP A 270 -9.98 19.37 17.16
CA ASP A 270 -9.39 20.62 17.68
C ASP A 270 -8.04 20.40 18.39
N ARG A 271 -7.71 19.15 18.73
CA ARG A 271 -6.44 18.74 19.34
C ARG A 271 -5.46 18.16 18.33
N GLY A 272 -5.79 18.20 17.03
CA GLY A 272 -4.97 17.67 15.95
C GLY A 272 -4.94 16.14 15.87
N ARG A 273 -5.92 15.45 16.45
CA ARG A 273 -6.01 13.98 16.45
C ARG A 273 -6.90 13.50 15.31
N THR A 274 -6.46 12.43 14.66
CA THR A 274 -7.20 11.78 13.58
C THR A 274 -8.38 10.96 14.09
N VAL A 275 -9.25 10.49 13.19
CA VAL A 275 -10.42 9.67 13.54
C VAL A 275 -10.07 8.38 14.29
N VAL A 276 -8.91 7.79 14.01
CA VAL A 276 -8.45 6.53 14.63
C VAL A 276 -7.90 6.74 16.04
N GLU A 277 -7.60 7.98 16.41
CA GLU A 277 -7.08 8.37 17.73
C GLU A 277 -8.20 8.76 18.72
N ARG A 278 -9.47 8.79 18.26
CA ARG A 278 -10.60 9.17 19.10
C ARG A 278 -10.74 8.24 20.30
N GLY A 279 -10.79 8.84 21.49
CA GLY A 279 -10.84 8.11 22.77
C GLY A 279 -9.48 7.90 23.44
N LEU A 280 -8.39 8.49 22.91
CA LEU A 280 -7.05 8.41 23.53
C LEU A 280 -7.03 8.86 25.00
N ASP A 281 -7.84 9.86 25.37
CA ASP A 281 -7.92 10.37 26.75
C ASP A 281 -8.45 9.31 27.75
N GLY A 282 -9.17 8.30 27.25
CA GLY A 282 -9.66 7.17 28.07
C GLY A 282 -8.62 6.08 28.32
N ILE A 283 -7.43 6.16 27.70
CA ILE A 283 -6.37 5.16 27.87
C ILE A 283 -5.57 5.46 29.14
N ARG A 284 -5.80 4.65 30.18
CA ARG A 284 -5.04 4.70 31.44
C ARG A 284 -3.61 4.18 31.22
N GLY A 285 -2.62 5.00 31.60
CA GLY A 285 -1.20 4.65 31.57
C GLY A 285 -0.30 5.88 31.41
N GLY A 286 1.02 5.66 31.50
CA GLY A 286 2.01 6.71 31.26
C GLY A 286 2.10 7.13 29.79
N VAL A 287 2.82 8.24 29.54
CA VAL A 287 2.97 8.87 28.21
C VAL A 287 3.45 7.87 27.15
N ILE A 288 4.40 6.99 27.49
CA ILE A 288 4.94 5.99 26.56
C ILE A 288 3.85 5.04 26.06
N LYS A 289 3.01 4.53 26.97
CA LYS A 289 1.92 3.61 26.62
C LYS A 289 0.89 4.30 25.73
N GLN A 290 0.53 5.55 26.05
CA GLN A 290 -0.40 6.32 25.24
C GLN A 290 0.16 6.60 23.83
N GLN A 291 1.43 6.97 23.70
CA GLN A 291 2.08 7.19 22.41
C GLN A 291 2.17 5.89 21.58
N PHE A 292 2.46 4.75 22.21
CA PHE A 292 2.50 3.46 21.51
C PHE A 292 1.11 3.01 21.03
N VAL A 293 0.09 3.11 21.89
CA VAL A 293 -1.31 2.80 21.50
C VAL A 293 -1.77 3.73 20.38
N ARG A 294 -1.41 5.01 20.45
CA ARG A 294 -1.67 6.01 19.40
C ARG A 294 -0.99 5.62 18.08
N PHE A 295 0.28 5.24 18.12
CA PHE A 295 1.02 4.76 16.96
C PHE A 295 0.35 3.52 16.34
N LEU A 296 -0.01 2.52 17.15
CA LEU A 296 -0.72 1.34 16.65
C LEU A 296 -2.05 1.71 15.99
N ALA A 297 -2.82 2.63 16.56
CA ALA A 297 -4.07 3.09 15.95
C ALA A 297 -3.85 3.75 14.59
N ILE A 298 -2.85 4.63 14.48
CA ILE A 298 -2.47 5.28 13.22
C ILE A 298 -1.99 4.24 12.21
N PHE A 299 -1.11 3.34 12.62
CA PHE A 299 -0.60 2.27 11.75
C PHE A 299 -1.71 1.34 11.28
N GLY A 300 -2.67 0.99 12.15
CA GLY A 300 -3.86 0.23 11.78
C GLY A 300 -4.73 0.98 10.76
N GLY A 301 -4.90 2.29 10.92
CA GLY A 301 -5.63 3.13 9.97
C GLY A 301 -4.94 3.21 8.60
N VAL A 302 -3.64 3.48 8.57
CA VAL A 302 -2.81 3.52 7.36
C VAL A 302 -2.82 2.17 6.65
N SER A 303 -2.58 1.08 7.40
CA SER A 303 -2.60 -0.28 6.89
C SER A 303 -3.95 -0.67 6.31
N ALA A 304 -5.06 -0.30 6.97
CA ALA A 304 -6.39 -0.57 6.46
C ALA A 304 -6.71 0.22 5.19
N CYS A 305 -6.24 1.47 5.07
CA CYS A 305 -6.40 2.25 3.84
C CYS A 305 -5.73 1.53 2.67
N PHE A 306 -4.47 1.11 2.83
CA PHE A 306 -3.76 0.38 1.78
C PHE A 306 -4.40 -0.97 1.49
N PHE A 307 -4.73 -1.74 2.52
CA PHE A 307 -5.36 -3.04 2.37
C PHE A 307 -6.69 -2.97 1.60
N LEU A 308 -7.58 -2.05 1.98
CA LEU A 308 -8.92 -1.97 1.42
C LEU A 308 -8.96 -1.33 0.03
N PHE A 309 -8.16 -0.28 -0.21
CA PHE A 309 -8.20 0.46 -1.47
C PHE A 309 -7.21 -0.07 -2.52
N TYR A 310 -6.20 -0.84 -2.10
CA TYR A 310 -5.18 -1.38 -2.99
C TYR A 310 -5.17 -2.91 -3.00
N ASN A 311 -4.84 -3.56 -1.89
CA ASN A 311 -4.63 -5.02 -1.89
C ASN A 311 -5.88 -5.82 -2.27
N VAL A 312 -7.04 -5.49 -1.70
CA VAL A 312 -8.29 -6.19 -2.01
C VAL A 312 -8.67 -6.09 -3.49
N PRO A 313 -8.76 -4.89 -4.10
CA PRO A 313 -9.06 -4.79 -5.53
C PRO A 313 -7.93 -5.33 -6.42
N ALA A 314 -6.66 -5.12 -6.08
CA ALA A 314 -5.53 -5.61 -6.86
C ALA A 314 -5.49 -7.13 -6.91
N THR A 315 -5.69 -7.82 -5.78
CA THR A 315 -5.76 -9.29 -5.74
C THR A 315 -6.94 -9.83 -6.56
N TRP A 316 -8.08 -9.14 -6.57
CA TRP A 316 -9.21 -9.55 -7.39
C TRP A 316 -8.94 -9.36 -8.89
N LEU A 317 -8.35 -8.23 -9.27
CA LEU A 317 -8.00 -7.92 -10.67
C LEU A 317 -6.86 -8.82 -11.18
N GLY A 318 -5.91 -9.19 -10.32
CA GLY A 318 -4.82 -10.11 -10.65
C GLY A 318 -5.27 -11.52 -11.03
N MET A 319 -6.49 -11.94 -10.67
CA MET A 319 -7.09 -13.21 -11.15
C MET A 319 -7.57 -13.13 -12.60
N HIS A 320 -7.62 -11.94 -13.19
CA HIS A 320 -8.10 -11.67 -14.54
C HIS A 320 -6.97 -11.17 -15.44
N ALA A 321 -5.73 -11.55 -15.15
CA ALA A 321 -4.56 -11.12 -15.90
C ALA A 321 -4.60 -11.60 -17.35
N ASP A 322 -4.33 -10.68 -18.29
CA ASP A 322 -4.11 -10.99 -19.70
C ASP A 322 -2.73 -11.65 -19.91
N PRO A 323 -2.43 -12.15 -21.12
CA PRO A 323 -1.10 -12.70 -21.42
C PRO A 323 -0.02 -11.66 -21.16
N TRP A 324 1.06 -12.10 -20.51
CA TRP A 324 2.24 -11.28 -20.29
C TRP A 324 2.76 -10.71 -21.62
N PRO A 325 2.98 -9.38 -21.74
CA PRO A 325 3.49 -8.81 -22.98
C PRO A 325 4.85 -9.36 -23.38
N GLU A 326 5.05 -9.66 -24.66
CA GLU A 326 6.35 -10.10 -25.20
C GLU A 326 7.46 -9.08 -24.89
N ASP A 327 7.13 -7.79 -24.88
CA ASP A 327 8.07 -6.71 -24.58
C ASP A 327 8.57 -6.74 -23.13
N VAL A 328 7.79 -7.30 -22.20
CA VAL A 328 8.23 -7.58 -20.82
C VAL A 328 9.05 -8.87 -20.77
N GLN A 329 8.56 -9.95 -21.39
CA GLN A 329 9.20 -11.26 -21.34
C GLN A 329 10.62 -11.26 -21.90
N LYS A 330 10.88 -10.52 -22.99
CA LYS A 330 12.22 -10.40 -23.59
C LYS A 330 13.22 -9.57 -22.76
N ARG A 331 12.76 -8.93 -21.68
CA ARG A 331 13.56 -8.08 -20.80
C ARG A 331 13.75 -8.80 -19.48
N SER A 332 14.84 -9.54 -19.37
CA SER A 332 15.13 -10.34 -18.17
C SER A 332 15.22 -9.53 -16.87
N TYR A 333 15.44 -8.21 -16.94
CA TYR A 333 15.38 -7.33 -15.77
C TYR A 333 13.96 -7.04 -15.26
N PHE A 334 12.91 -7.35 -16.02
CA PHE A 334 11.52 -7.38 -15.55
C PHE A 334 11.00 -8.81 -15.32
N ASN A 335 11.61 -9.81 -15.96
CA ASN A 335 11.32 -11.22 -15.74
C ASN A 335 12.59 -11.96 -15.28
N PRO A 336 12.94 -11.90 -13.98
CA PRO A 336 14.18 -12.48 -13.45
C PRO A 336 14.06 -14.01 -13.26
N GLY A 337 13.57 -14.72 -14.28
CA GLY A 337 13.38 -16.17 -14.25
C GLY A 337 12.16 -16.62 -13.46
N ILE A 338 11.14 -15.77 -13.30
CA ILE A 338 9.86 -16.16 -12.66
C ILE A 338 9.11 -17.16 -13.56
N CYS A 339 9.22 -16.97 -14.88
CA CYS A 339 8.58 -17.78 -15.91
C CYS A 339 9.28 -17.59 -17.27
N GLY A 340 8.92 -18.37 -18.28
CA GLY A 340 9.39 -18.21 -19.65
C GLY A 340 10.78 -18.78 -19.88
N GLU A 341 11.56 -18.14 -20.74
CA GLU A 341 12.90 -18.61 -21.13
C GLU A 341 13.81 -18.85 -19.90
N GLY A 342 14.45 -20.03 -19.87
CA GLY A 342 15.29 -20.44 -18.74
C GLY A 342 14.53 -21.16 -17.62
N THR A 343 13.20 -21.32 -17.74
CA THR A 343 12.35 -22.09 -16.83
C THR A 343 11.62 -23.20 -17.62
N ASP A 344 10.97 -24.12 -16.92
CA ASP A 344 10.05 -25.08 -17.54
C ASP A 344 8.58 -24.60 -17.51
N ARG A 345 8.34 -23.39 -16.99
CA ARG A 345 7.01 -22.81 -16.74
C ARG A 345 6.71 -21.70 -17.74
N PRO A 346 5.61 -21.79 -18.49
CA PRO A 346 5.14 -20.66 -19.29
C PRO A 346 4.76 -19.48 -18.38
N CYS A 347 4.93 -18.26 -18.90
CA CYS A 347 4.42 -17.08 -18.21
C CYS A 347 2.89 -17.07 -18.14
N PRO A 348 2.30 -16.40 -17.14
CA PRO A 348 0.85 -16.34 -16.97
C PRO A 348 0.14 -15.94 -18.27
N ASN A 349 -0.83 -16.78 -18.64
CA ASN A 349 -1.65 -16.61 -19.84
C ASN A 349 -3.06 -17.16 -19.55
N PRO A 350 -4.15 -16.42 -19.89
CA PRO A 350 -5.53 -16.88 -19.71
C PRO A 350 -5.88 -18.20 -20.42
N ASP A 351 -5.10 -18.60 -21.44
CA ASP A 351 -5.26 -19.90 -22.11
C ASP A 351 -4.81 -21.10 -21.26
N LEU A 352 -4.09 -20.83 -20.16
CA LEU A 352 -3.58 -21.84 -19.24
C LEU A 352 -4.33 -21.83 -17.90
N PRO A 353 -4.52 -22.98 -17.24
CA PRO A 353 -5.01 -23.00 -15.87
C PRO A 353 -4.07 -22.20 -14.97
N LEU A 354 -4.62 -21.40 -14.04
CA LEU A 354 -3.83 -20.66 -13.07
C LEU A 354 -3.18 -21.64 -12.07
N PRO A 355 -1.86 -21.90 -12.16
CA PRO A 355 -1.23 -22.84 -11.25
C PRO A 355 -1.00 -22.20 -9.89
N THR A 356 -1.21 -22.97 -8.84
CA THR A 356 -0.83 -22.61 -7.47
C THR A 356 0.55 -23.18 -7.17
N LYS A 357 1.21 -22.68 -6.12
CA LYS A 357 2.47 -23.25 -5.60
C LYS A 357 2.39 -24.73 -5.18
N HIS A 358 1.20 -25.31 -5.10
CA HIS A 358 0.97 -26.71 -4.69
C HIS A 358 0.32 -27.57 -5.79
N SER A 359 0.01 -27.00 -6.96
CA SER A 359 -0.64 -27.74 -8.05
C SER A 359 0.36 -28.08 -9.16
N GLY A 360 -0.02 -29.03 -10.00
CA GLY A 360 0.67 -29.20 -11.28
C GLY A 360 0.45 -28.01 -12.20
N TYR A 361 1.31 -27.89 -13.21
CA TYR A 361 1.24 -26.90 -14.28
C TYR A 361 1.52 -27.55 -15.63
N ILE A 362 1.16 -26.84 -16.70
CA ILE A 362 1.49 -27.25 -18.07
C ILE A 362 2.84 -26.64 -18.44
N ASN A 363 3.80 -27.46 -18.85
CA ASN A 363 5.12 -26.99 -19.28
C ASN A 363 5.11 -26.45 -20.72
N HIS A 364 6.26 -25.97 -21.20
CA HIS A 364 6.41 -25.48 -22.58
C HIS A 364 6.09 -26.52 -23.68
N ASP A 365 6.15 -27.82 -23.38
CA ASP A 365 5.80 -28.91 -24.32
C ASP A 365 4.31 -29.28 -24.28
N GLY A 366 3.49 -28.58 -23.49
CA GLY A 366 2.08 -28.91 -23.30
C GLY A 366 1.84 -30.13 -22.38
N LYS A 367 2.85 -30.56 -21.62
CA LYS A 367 2.73 -31.70 -20.68
C LYS A 367 2.41 -31.21 -19.27
N LEU A 368 1.53 -31.93 -18.59
CA LEU A 368 1.27 -31.72 -17.17
C LEU A 368 2.47 -32.20 -16.34
N VAL A 369 3.05 -31.30 -15.57
CA VAL A 369 4.09 -31.56 -14.57
C VAL A 369 3.43 -31.49 -13.20
N LEU A 370 3.54 -32.57 -12.41
CA LEU A 370 3.04 -32.62 -11.03
C LEU A 370 4.19 -32.33 -10.06
N PRO A 371 3.91 -31.74 -8.88
CA PRO A 371 4.91 -31.58 -7.83
C PRO A 371 5.48 -32.94 -7.39
N ASP A 372 6.71 -32.94 -6.88
CA ASP A 372 7.37 -34.15 -6.41
C ASP A 372 6.52 -34.89 -5.37
N GLY A 373 6.35 -36.20 -5.58
CA GLY A 373 5.58 -37.08 -4.69
C GLY A 373 4.06 -36.94 -4.81
N VAL A 374 3.55 -36.15 -5.77
CA VAL A 374 2.12 -36.06 -6.07
C VAL A 374 1.77 -36.98 -7.24
N GLU A 375 0.83 -37.88 -7.01
CA GLU A 375 0.26 -38.73 -8.06
C GLU A 375 -1.06 -38.13 -8.58
N PHE A 376 -1.41 -38.49 -9.82
CA PHE A 376 -2.68 -38.09 -10.39
C PHE A 376 -3.84 -38.70 -9.58
N PRO A 377 -4.87 -37.92 -9.18
CA PRO A 377 -5.97 -38.44 -8.39
C PRO A 377 -6.67 -39.63 -9.05
N SER A 378 -6.87 -40.72 -8.30
CA SER A 378 -7.60 -41.87 -8.78
C SER A 378 -9.10 -41.59 -8.85
N VAL A 379 -9.79 -42.24 -9.78
CA VAL A 379 -11.25 -42.11 -9.93
C VAL A 379 -11.93 -42.79 -8.75
N VAL A 380 -12.66 -42.02 -7.94
CA VAL A 380 -13.50 -42.56 -6.87
C VAL A 380 -14.86 -42.98 -7.46
N PRO A 381 -15.24 -44.27 -7.40
CA PRO A 381 -16.52 -44.72 -7.94
C PRO A 381 -17.69 -44.13 -7.16
N ILE A 382 -18.77 -43.79 -7.87
CA ILE A 382 -20.02 -43.32 -7.26
C ILE A 382 -20.68 -44.49 -6.54
N GLN A 383 -20.95 -44.34 -5.24
CA GLN A 383 -21.75 -45.31 -4.48
C GLN A 383 -23.17 -45.34 -5.05
N ARG A 384 -23.60 -46.50 -5.57
CA ARG A 384 -24.96 -46.69 -6.11
C ARG A 384 -25.82 -47.37 -5.05
N ALA A 385 -27.11 -47.07 -5.03
CA ALA A 385 -28.04 -47.46 -3.95
C ALA A 385 -28.28 -48.97 -3.77
N ASN A 386 -27.63 -49.83 -4.57
CA ASN A 386 -27.78 -51.28 -4.54
C ASN A 386 -26.47 -52.01 -4.18
N ASP A 387 -25.46 -51.31 -3.65
CA ASP A 387 -24.24 -51.89 -3.07
C ASP A 387 -24.25 -51.84 -1.54
#